data_AF-A0A844ZZC7-F1
#
_entry.id   AF-A0A844ZZC7-F1
#
_cell.length_a   1.000
_cell.length_b   1.000
_cell.length_c   1.000
_cell.angle_alpha   90.00
_cell.angle_beta   90.00
_cell.angle_gamma   90.00
#
_symmetry.space_group_name_H-M   'P 1'
#
loop_
_entity.id
_entity.type
_entity.pdbx_description
1 polymer ?
#
loop_
_entity_poly.entity_id
_entity_poly.type
_entity_poly.pdbx_seq_one_letter_code
_entity_poly.pdbx_strand_id
1 'polypeptide(L)'
;MKSHPIAAAITLALAVTASPSLACSVVADYRVPTNLELVEEADVIVLGRVTGQQVTGDDPWDVALMVEPIEAIRGAVPDGPLLLAEMTIARDEFASLSNPYELQHAHPEAGSGSCTRYTFPEGSVVLFFLERDGDGLRSLGAPFARSSEDVLTADAPWLRLVRFYAQVVAAPAAQRDAMLQAEEARYAALAHDPVARLMAADIARQRAGPNRPLHEAMDAEMGAYADAMANAEAAMEASDQVEVTEGEDGMSLQGTMRLGPVEGADKPERHR
;
A
#
# COMPACT_ATOMS: atom_id res chain seq x y z
N MET A 1 0.86 43.52 54.98
CA MET A 1 0.33 42.98 53.71
C MET A 1 1.45 43.03 52.68
N LYS A 2 2.00 41.88 52.29
CA LYS A 2 3.02 41.78 51.23
C LYS A 2 2.47 40.83 50.17
N SER A 3 2.21 41.39 48.99
CA SER A 3 1.64 40.70 47.83
C SER A 3 2.66 39.74 47.23
N HIS A 4 2.27 38.49 46.96
CA HIS A 4 3.09 37.53 46.23
C HIS A 4 2.69 37.55 44.73
N PRO A 5 3.65 37.70 43.80
CA PRO A 5 3.37 37.51 42.38
C PRO A 5 3.42 36.00 42.07
N ILE A 6 2.31 35.30 42.27
CA ILE A 6 2.10 33.93 41.79
C ILE A 6 1.33 34.02 40.47
N ALA A 7 2.00 34.44 39.40
CA ALA A 7 1.37 34.50 38.07
C ALA A 7 2.41 34.61 36.94
N ALA A 8 3.41 33.73 36.87
CA ALA A 8 4.32 33.70 35.72
C ALA A 8 5.06 32.36 35.50
N ALA A 9 4.55 31.23 36.01
CA ALA A 9 5.29 29.96 35.97
C ALA A 9 4.44 28.73 35.59
N ILE A 10 3.42 28.91 34.75
CA ILE A 10 2.58 27.78 34.28
C ILE A 10 2.62 27.62 32.73
N THR A 11 3.15 28.59 31.98
CA THR A 11 3.12 28.53 30.51
C THR A 11 4.31 27.80 29.85
N LEU A 12 5.32 27.35 30.61
CA LEU A 12 6.57 26.76 30.05
C LEU A 12 6.72 25.25 30.29
N ALA A 13 5.66 24.55 30.74
CA ALA A 13 5.70 23.10 31.00
C ALA A 13 4.90 22.26 29.98
N LEU A 14 4.46 22.87 28.86
CA LEU A 14 3.74 22.19 27.78
C LEU A 14 4.59 21.92 26.53
N ALA A 15 5.91 22.10 26.63
CA ALA A 15 6.85 21.40 25.74
C ALA A 15 6.99 19.94 26.20
N VAL A 16 5.83 19.26 26.30
CA VAL A 16 5.79 17.80 26.32
C VAL A 16 6.46 17.39 25.02
N THR A 17 7.62 16.76 25.17
CA THR A 17 8.34 16.06 24.14
C THR A 17 7.34 15.15 23.43
N ALA A 18 6.82 15.60 22.28
CA ALA A 18 6.23 14.70 21.32
C ALA A 18 7.37 13.79 20.89
N SER A 19 7.57 12.70 21.63
CA SER A 19 8.47 11.65 21.19
C SER A 19 7.98 11.28 19.79
N PRO A 20 8.82 11.37 18.76
CA PRO A 20 8.41 10.91 17.44
C PRO A 20 7.88 9.50 17.63
N SER A 21 6.65 9.26 17.16
CA SER A 21 6.07 7.93 17.18
C SER A 21 6.96 7.04 16.31
N LEU A 22 7.88 6.32 16.96
CA LEU A 22 8.88 5.45 16.34
C LEU A 22 8.27 4.18 15.74
N ALA A 23 6.94 4.06 15.71
CA ALA A 23 6.22 2.85 15.34
C ALA A 23 6.78 2.23 14.06
N CYS A 24 7.24 3.06 13.12
CA CYS A 24 7.85 2.61 11.88
C CYS A 24 8.95 3.56 11.42
N SER A 25 9.86 3.93 12.33
CA SER A 25 11.02 4.74 11.95
C SER A 25 11.93 3.95 11.01
N VAL A 26 11.62 3.99 9.72
CA VAL A 26 12.47 3.44 8.68
C VAL A 26 13.68 4.35 8.47
N VAL A 27 14.81 3.74 8.12
CA VAL A 27 16.02 4.50 7.76
C VAL A 27 15.77 5.35 6.53
N ALA A 28 16.51 6.46 6.37
CA ALA A 28 16.27 7.44 5.31
C ALA A 28 16.31 6.83 3.90
N ASP A 29 17.15 5.83 3.69
CA ASP A 29 17.32 5.11 2.42
C ASP A 29 16.41 3.89 2.28
N TYR A 30 15.46 3.69 3.20
CA TYR A 30 14.51 2.59 3.13
C TYR A 30 13.70 2.64 1.84
N ARG A 31 13.61 1.48 1.19
CA ARG A 31 12.80 1.22 0.00
C ARG A 31 11.81 0.15 0.39
N VAL A 32 10.54 0.37 0.10
CA VAL A 32 9.54 -0.70 0.21
C VAL A 32 9.98 -1.82 -0.75
N PRO A 33 10.16 -3.08 -0.29
CA PRO A 33 10.55 -4.17 -1.17
C PRO A 33 9.57 -4.32 -2.34
N THR A 34 10.09 -4.61 -3.52
CA THR A 34 9.27 -5.07 -4.64
C THR A 34 8.66 -6.44 -4.31
N ASN A 35 7.63 -6.88 -5.04
CA ASN A 35 7.01 -8.18 -4.81
C ASN A 35 8.00 -9.35 -4.98
N LEU A 36 8.93 -9.22 -5.93
CA LEU A 36 9.97 -10.22 -6.15
C LEU A 36 10.99 -10.24 -5.00
N GLU A 37 11.43 -9.07 -4.54
CA GLU A 37 12.32 -8.95 -3.37
C GLU A 37 11.65 -9.48 -2.10
N LEU A 38 10.36 -9.16 -1.89
CA LEU A 38 9.58 -9.68 -0.77
C LEU A 38 9.50 -11.21 -0.77
N VAL A 39 9.33 -11.82 -1.95
CA VAL A 39 9.37 -13.28 -2.11
C VAL A 39 10.78 -13.83 -1.86
N GLU A 40 11.83 -13.12 -2.25
CA GLU A 40 13.23 -13.51 -2.04
C GLU A 40 13.65 -13.43 -0.56
N GLU A 41 13.18 -12.43 0.16
CA GLU A 41 13.47 -12.18 1.57
C GLU A 41 12.73 -13.15 2.53
N ALA A 42 11.49 -13.54 2.21
CA ALA A 42 10.69 -14.39 3.10
C ALA A 42 11.25 -15.81 3.26
N ASP A 43 11.58 -16.23 4.49
CA ASP A 43 12.00 -17.61 4.76
C ASP A 43 10.91 -18.64 4.46
N VAL A 44 9.66 -18.25 4.73
CA VAL A 44 8.46 -19.08 4.53
C VAL A 44 7.36 -18.23 3.90
N ILE A 45 6.70 -18.76 2.87
CA ILE A 45 5.49 -18.17 2.29
C ILE A 45 4.39 -19.21 2.40
N VAL A 46 3.32 -18.86 3.11
CA VAL A 46 2.21 -19.78 3.40
C VAL A 46 0.88 -19.16 2.99
N LEU A 47 0.07 -19.94 2.29
CA LEU A 47 -1.35 -19.69 2.16
C LEU A 47 -2.02 -20.34 3.36
N GLY A 48 -2.67 -19.55 4.21
CA GLY A 48 -3.26 -20.02 5.45
C GLY A 48 -4.71 -19.56 5.62
N ARG A 49 -5.49 -20.31 6.40
CA ARG A 49 -6.82 -19.92 6.83
C ARG A 49 -6.75 -19.32 8.23
N VAL A 50 -7.32 -18.14 8.41
CA VAL A 50 -7.48 -17.55 9.74
C VAL A 50 -8.59 -18.30 10.47
N THR A 51 -8.28 -18.92 11.61
CA THR A 51 -9.22 -19.74 12.40
C THR A 51 -9.57 -19.14 13.75
N GLY A 52 -8.96 -18.01 14.12
CA GLY A 52 -9.23 -17.32 15.38
C GLY A 52 -8.02 -16.53 15.88
N GLN A 53 -8.02 -16.22 17.16
CA GLN A 53 -6.91 -15.59 17.87
C GLN A 53 -6.73 -16.21 19.26
N GLN A 54 -5.53 -16.08 19.80
CA GLN A 54 -5.17 -16.52 21.14
C GLN A 54 -4.57 -15.34 21.93
N VAL A 55 -5.02 -15.15 23.17
CA VAL A 55 -4.36 -14.24 24.12
C VAL A 55 -3.10 -14.94 24.66
N THR A 56 -1.95 -14.29 24.54
CA THR A 56 -0.64 -14.85 24.90
C THR A 56 -0.05 -14.23 26.16
N GLY A 57 -0.68 -13.21 26.74
CA GLY A 57 -0.21 -12.47 27.89
C GLY A 57 -1.22 -11.44 28.40
N ASP A 58 -0.75 -10.46 29.16
CA ASP A 58 -1.59 -9.48 29.87
C ASP A 58 -1.65 -8.12 29.13
N ASP A 59 -0.69 -7.82 28.25
CA ASP A 59 -0.71 -6.59 27.46
C ASP A 59 -1.75 -6.67 26.32
N PRO A 60 -2.38 -5.55 25.92
CA PRO A 60 -3.36 -5.55 24.82
C PRO A 60 -2.81 -6.07 23.48
N TRP A 61 -1.48 -6.07 23.32
CA TRP A 61 -0.77 -6.55 22.14
C TRP A 61 -0.26 -7.99 22.29
N ASP A 62 -0.42 -8.60 23.47
CA ASP A 62 -0.13 -10.01 23.72
C ASP A 62 -1.24 -10.89 23.14
N VAL A 63 -1.36 -10.82 21.81
CA VAL A 63 -2.30 -11.60 21.01
C VAL A 63 -1.57 -12.24 19.85
N ALA A 64 -2.03 -13.41 19.44
CA ALA A 64 -1.55 -14.09 18.26
C ALA A 64 -2.71 -14.54 17.38
N LEU A 65 -2.59 -14.33 16.07
CA LEU A 65 -3.53 -14.85 15.08
C LEU A 65 -3.29 -16.35 14.92
N MET A 66 -4.37 -17.13 15.00
CA MET A 66 -4.33 -18.57 14.73
C MET A 66 -4.56 -18.80 13.23
N VAL A 67 -3.60 -19.45 12.58
CA VAL A 67 -3.64 -19.71 11.15
C VAL A 67 -3.45 -21.19 10.87
N GLU A 68 -4.41 -21.82 10.21
CA GLU A 68 -4.27 -23.19 9.71
C GLU A 68 -3.60 -23.17 8.33
N PRO A 69 -2.40 -23.75 8.15
CA PRO A 69 -1.73 -23.80 6.85
C PRO A 69 -2.54 -24.59 5.82
N ILE A 70 -2.75 -24.01 4.63
CA ILE A 70 -3.36 -24.68 3.48
C ILE A 70 -2.26 -25.18 2.54
N GLU A 71 -1.28 -24.33 2.25
CA GLU A 71 -0.19 -24.61 1.31
C GLU A 71 1.07 -23.84 1.71
N ALA A 72 2.21 -24.53 1.74
CA ALA A 72 3.52 -23.89 1.77
C ALA A 72 3.95 -23.60 0.33
N ILE A 73 4.00 -22.31 -0.04
CA ILE A 73 4.45 -21.87 -1.37
C ILE A 73 5.98 -21.81 -1.40
N ARG A 74 6.60 -21.42 -0.28
CA ARG A 74 8.05 -21.41 -0.08
C ARG A 74 8.37 -21.81 1.35
N GLY A 75 9.47 -22.54 1.53
CA GLY A 75 9.97 -22.92 2.84
C GLY A 75 9.17 -24.06 3.48
N ALA A 76 9.61 -24.51 4.65
CA ALA A 76 8.93 -25.53 5.43
C ALA A 76 8.06 -24.86 6.49
N VAL A 77 6.80 -25.30 6.59
CA VAL A 77 5.84 -24.89 7.61
C VAL A 77 5.79 -25.99 8.68
N PRO A 78 5.76 -25.64 9.98
CA PRO A 78 5.62 -26.64 11.05
C PRO A 78 4.27 -27.36 10.98
N ASP A 79 4.21 -28.54 11.61
CA ASP A 79 2.96 -29.28 11.75
C ASP A 79 1.99 -28.55 12.69
N GLY A 80 0.74 -28.39 12.26
CA GLY A 80 -0.32 -27.76 13.04
C GLY A 80 -0.53 -26.27 12.77
N PRO A 81 -1.42 -25.61 13.54
CA PRO A 81 -1.70 -24.18 13.38
C PRO A 81 -0.49 -23.31 13.71
N LEU A 82 -0.32 -22.23 12.95
CA LEU A 82 0.63 -21.16 13.23
C LEU A 82 0.02 -20.17 14.23
N LEU A 83 0.85 -19.67 15.12
CA LEU A 83 0.55 -18.54 15.99
C LEU A 83 1.39 -17.35 15.54
N LEU A 84 0.77 -16.40 14.87
CA LEU A 84 1.44 -15.19 14.39
C LEU A 84 1.22 -14.07 15.41
N ALA A 85 2.26 -13.79 16.21
CA ALA A 85 2.22 -12.77 17.24
C ALA A 85 1.91 -11.37 16.67
N GLU A 86 1.30 -10.53 17.50
CA GLU A 86 0.94 -9.13 17.19
C GLU A 86 -0.08 -8.96 16.04
N MET A 87 -0.63 -10.07 15.55
CA MET A 87 -1.75 -10.10 14.61
C MET A 87 -3.03 -10.54 15.31
N THR A 88 -4.18 -10.07 14.85
CA THR A 88 -5.46 -10.24 15.56
C THR A 88 -6.66 -10.34 14.61
N ILE A 89 -7.80 -10.79 15.13
CA ILE A 89 -9.05 -10.79 14.38
C ILE A 89 -9.56 -9.35 14.23
N ALA A 90 -9.88 -8.97 13.00
CA ALA A 90 -10.49 -7.68 12.72
C ALA A 90 -11.86 -7.57 13.41
N ARG A 91 -12.11 -6.45 14.08
CA ARG A 91 -13.47 -6.11 14.54
C ARG A 91 -14.33 -5.79 13.33
N ASP A 92 -15.63 -6.04 13.40
CA ASP A 92 -16.56 -5.89 12.27
C ASP A 92 -16.45 -4.52 11.59
N GLU A 93 -16.30 -3.43 12.35
CA GLU A 93 -16.15 -2.08 11.78
C GLU A 93 -14.81 -1.81 11.06
N PHE A 94 -13.79 -2.66 11.26
CA PHE A 94 -12.46 -2.57 10.65
C PHE A 94 -12.15 -3.74 9.70
N ALA A 95 -13.09 -4.69 9.57
CA ALA A 95 -12.97 -5.85 8.70
C ALA A 95 -13.02 -5.42 7.22
N SER A 96 -11.86 -5.13 6.66
CA SER A 96 -11.67 -4.85 5.24
C SER A 96 -10.82 -5.93 4.60
N LEU A 97 -11.19 -6.29 3.37
CA LEU A 97 -10.49 -7.29 2.57
C LEU A 97 -9.50 -6.60 1.63
N SER A 98 -8.41 -7.29 1.33
CA SER A 98 -7.49 -6.87 0.26
C SER A 98 -8.20 -6.69 -1.08
N ASN A 99 -7.85 -5.62 -1.80
CA ASN A 99 -8.29 -5.45 -3.18
C ASN A 99 -7.60 -6.51 -4.07
N PRO A 100 -8.34 -7.42 -4.71
CA PRO A 100 -7.74 -8.51 -5.49
C PRO A 100 -7.02 -8.04 -6.76
N TYR A 101 -7.21 -6.78 -7.16
CA TYR A 101 -6.58 -6.16 -8.34
C TYR A 101 -5.50 -5.13 -7.99
N GLU A 102 -5.27 -4.86 -6.71
CA GLU A 102 -4.09 -4.11 -6.26
C GLU A 102 -2.92 -5.08 -6.18
N LEU A 103 -1.82 -4.73 -6.85
CA LEU A 103 -0.62 -5.57 -6.96
C LEU A 103 0.65 -4.85 -6.48
N GLN A 104 0.59 -3.55 -6.28
CA GLN A 104 1.73 -2.69 -5.99
C GLN A 104 1.71 -2.20 -4.55
N HIS A 105 0.57 -1.71 -4.07
CA HIS A 105 0.46 -1.08 -2.75
C HIS A 105 -0.03 -2.08 -1.69
N ALA A 106 0.46 -1.91 -0.46
CA ALA A 106 -0.04 -2.64 0.70
C ALA A 106 -1.51 -2.33 1.00
N HIS A 107 -2.13 -3.22 1.75
CA HIS A 107 -3.41 -2.99 2.39
C HIS A 107 -3.44 -1.61 3.10
N PRO A 108 -4.52 -0.80 2.99
CA PRO A 108 -4.59 0.53 3.60
C PRO A 108 -4.32 0.57 5.11
N GLU A 109 -4.55 -0.54 5.81
CA GLU A 109 -4.20 -0.68 7.23
C GLU A 109 -2.72 -0.41 7.50
N ALA A 110 -1.81 -0.81 6.61
CA ALA A 110 -0.39 -0.51 6.76
C ALA A 110 -0.12 1.00 6.85
N GLY A 111 -0.91 1.82 6.15
CA GLY A 111 -0.83 3.29 6.24
C GLY A 111 -1.50 3.90 7.48
N SER A 112 -2.20 3.10 8.30
CA SER A 112 -3.01 3.58 9.43
C SER A 112 -2.27 3.58 10.77
N GLY A 113 -0.93 3.49 10.73
CA GLY A 113 -0.04 3.62 11.90
C GLY A 113 0.67 2.33 12.35
N SER A 114 0.30 1.17 11.80
CA SER A 114 0.93 -0.13 12.10
C SER A 114 2.04 -0.52 11.11
N CYS A 115 2.08 0.10 9.93
CA CYS A 115 3.06 -0.12 8.84
C CYS A 115 3.09 -1.50 8.22
N THR A 116 2.48 -2.48 8.85
CA THR A 116 2.07 -3.73 8.25
C THR A 116 0.58 -3.91 8.50
N ARG A 117 -0.03 -4.78 7.69
CA ARG A 117 -1.37 -5.27 8.00
C ARG A 117 -1.27 -6.25 9.18
N TYR A 118 -2.15 -6.11 10.16
CA TYR A 118 -2.15 -6.92 11.37
C TYR A 118 -3.54 -7.41 11.78
N THR A 119 -4.61 -6.93 11.15
CA THR A 119 -5.97 -7.43 11.40
C THR A 119 -6.54 -8.19 10.21
N PHE A 120 -7.23 -9.29 10.50
CA PHE A 120 -7.82 -10.17 9.49
C PHE A 120 -9.21 -10.66 9.91
N PRO A 121 -10.20 -10.69 9.01
CA PRO A 121 -11.48 -11.33 9.31
C PRO A 121 -11.30 -12.82 9.59
N GLU A 122 -12.03 -13.36 10.56
CA GLU A 122 -12.05 -14.80 10.80
C GLU A 122 -12.55 -15.58 9.56
N GLY A 123 -11.91 -16.70 9.24
CA GLY A 123 -12.24 -17.54 8.09
C GLY A 123 -11.61 -17.09 6.77
N SER A 124 -11.00 -15.90 6.72
CA SER A 124 -10.24 -15.42 5.56
C SER A 124 -9.11 -16.38 5.18
N VAL A 125 -8.82 -16.44 3.89
CA VAL A 125 -7.64 -17.13 3.36
C VAL A 125 -6.62 -16.04 3.04
N VAL A 126 -5.44 -16.12 3.64
CA VAL A 126 -4.43 -15.06 3.61
C VAL A 126 -3.10 -15.63 3.16
N LEU A 127 -2.40 -14.86 2.35
CA LEU A 127 -1.04 -15.14 1.94
C LEU A 127 -0.08 -14.42 2.88
N PHE A 128 0.65 -15.18 3.69
CA PHE A 128 1.60 -14.66 4.66
C PHE A 128 3.04 -14.86 4.19
N PHE A 129 3.82 -13.79 4.26
CA PHE A 129 5.26 -13.78 4.10
C PHE A 129 5.87 -13.73 5.50
N LEU A 130 6.63 -14.77 5.84
CA LEU A 130 7.11 -15.02 7.19
C LEU A 130 8.64 -15.12 7.19
N GLU A 131 9.23 -14.68 8.29
CA GLU A 131 10.65 -14.89 8.61
C GLU A 131 10.80 -15.76 9.85
N ARG A 132 11.94 -16.44 9.97
CA ARG A 132 12.26 -17.25 11.14
C ARG A 132 12.65 -16.35 12.31
N ASP A 133 12.08 -16.64 13.47
CA ASP A 133 12.43 -15.99 14.73
C ASP A 133 12.65 -17.04 15.82
N GLY A 134 13.92 -17.34 16.09
CA GLY A 134 14.30 -18.50 16.89
C GLY A 134 13.76 -19.80 16.31
N ASP A 135 12.96 -20.52 17.09
CA ASP A 135 12.28 -21.75 16.66
C ASP A 135 10.89 -21.49 16.05
N GLY A 136 10.46 -20.22 16.01
CA GLY A 136 9.15 -19.78 15.53
C GLY A 136 9.16 -19.12 14.15
N LEU A 137 7.97 -18.68 13.74
CA LEU A 137 7.75 -17.85 12.57
C LEU A 137 7.05 -16.57 13.00
N ARG A 138 7.44 -15.44 12.41
CA ARG A 138 6.74 -14.16 12.57
C ARG A 138 6.51 -13.52 11.21
N SER A 139 5.61 -12.54 11.15
CA SER A 139 5.42 -11.74 9.94
C SER A 139 6.75 -11.13 9.51
N LEU A 140 7.04 -11.17 8.20
CA LEU A 140 8.19 -10.51 7.63
C LEU A 140 8.11 -9.00 7.89
N GLY A 141 9.15 -8.45 8.51
CA GLY A 141 9.28 -7.04 8.85
C GLY A 141 9.56 -6.17 7.62
N ALA A 142 8.57 -5.98 6.77
CA ALA A 142 8.64 -5.15 5.57
C ALA A 142 7.57 -4.03 5.60
N PRO A 143 7.85 -2.88 6.26
CA PRO A 143 6.93 -1.74 6.32
C PRO A 143 6.40 -1.31 4.95
N PHE A 144 5.08 -1.17 4.86
CA PHE A 144 4.32 -0.77 3.67
C PHE A 144 4.41 -1.75 2.49
N ALA A 145 4.93 -2.95 2.71
CA ALA A 145 4.91 -4.03 1.73
C ALA A 145 3.66 -4.91 1.86
N ARG A 146 3.39 -5.69 0.81
CA ARG A 146 2.24 -6.62 0.71
C ARG A 146 2.53 -7.97 1.38
N SER A 147 3.07 -7.95 2.61
CA SER A 147 3.55 -9.15 3.31
C SER A 147 2.44 -10.01 3.93
N SER A 148 1.21 -9.51 4.00
CA SER A 148 0.04 -10.27 4.46
C SER A 148 -1.23 -9.75 3.82
N GLU A 149 -1.79 -10.50 2.88
CA GLU A 149 -2.93 -10.06 2.06
C GLU A 149 -3.96 -11.18 1.91
N ASP A 150 -5.26 -10.86 1.99
CA ASP A 150 -6.32 -11.83 1.72
C ASP A 150 -6.27 -12.27 0.26
N VAL A 151 -6.61 -13.53 0.04
CA VAL A 151 -6.71 -14.15 -1.27
C VAL A 151 -8.07 -14.82 -1.39
N LEU A 152 -9.00 -14.16 -2.08
CA LEU A 152 -10.41 -14.61 -2.14
C LEU A 152 -10.59 -15.93 -2.88
N THR A 153 -9.70 -16.24 -3.82
CA THR A 153 -9.79 -17.43 -4.68
C THR A 153 -8.42 -18.06 -4.92
N ALA A 154 -8.40 -19.37 -5.18
CA ALA A 154 -7.17 -20.10 -5.51
C ALA A 154 -6.45 -19.59 -6.77
N ASP A 155 -7.15 -18.78 -7.56
CA ASP A 155 -6.71 -18.23 -8.83
C ASP A 155 -6.59 -16.69 -8.79
N ALA A 156 -6.57 -16.07 -7.61
CA ALA A 156 -6.39 -14.64 -7.48
C ALA A 156 -5.06 -14.16 -8.10
N PRO A 157 -5.02 -12.95 -8.72
CA PRO A 157 -3.82 -12.47 -9.42
C PRO A 157 -2.58 -12.41 -8.54
N TRP A 158 -2.74 -11.95 -7.30
CA TRP A 158 -1.63 -11.87 -6.34
C TRP A 158 -1.03 -13.23 -6.02
N LEU A 159 -1.85 -14.23 -5.72
CA LEU A 159 -1.39 -15.60 -5.44
C LEU A 159 -0.70 -16.23 -6.66
N ARG A 160 -1.20 -15.99 -7.88
CA ARG A 160 -0.54 -16.46 -9.11
C ARG A 160 0.85 -15.83 -9.28
N LEU A 161 0.99 -14.53 -9.06
CA LEU A 161 2.27 -13.83 -9.13
C LEU A 161 3.25 -14.32 -8.08
N VAL A 162 2.82 -14.49 -6.82
CA VAL A 162 3.70 -14.98 -5.75
C VAL A 162 4.20 -16.39 -6.01
N ARG A 163 3.32 -17.30 -6.48
CA ARG A 163 3.75 -18.65 -6.90
C ARG A 163 4.76 -18.59 -8.06
N PHE A 164 4.57 -17.69 -9.02
CA PHE A 164 5.51 -17.49 -10.11
C PHE A 164 6.86 -16.94 -9.61
N TYR A 165 6.86 -15.89 -8.79
CA TYR A 165 8.06 -15.30 -8.21
C TYR A 165 8.81 -16.31 -7.32
N ALA A 166 8.11 -17.17 -6.59
CA ALA A 166 8.74 -18.24 -5.82
C ALA A 166 9.50 -19.22 -6.73
N GLN A 167 8.97 -19.53 -7.91
CA GLN A 167 9.68 -20.33 -8.92
C GLN A 167 10.90 -19.58 -9.47
N VAL A 168 10.78 -18.29 -9.73
CA VAL A 168 11.91 -17.43 -10.19
C VAL A 168 13.03 -17.42 -9.14
N VAL A 169 12.72 -17.19 -7.87
CA VAL A 169 13.71 -17.17 -6.78
C VAL A 169 14.39 -18.53 -6.63
N ALA A 170 13.65 -19.63 -6.77
CA ALA A 170 14.20 -20.98 -6.70
C ALA A 170 15.08 -21.37 -7.91
N ALA A 171 14.95 -20.66 -9.04
CA ALA A 171 15.73 -20.94 -10.24
C ALA A 171 17.16 -20.40 -10.15
N PRO A 172 18.12 -20.97 -10.92
CA PRO A 172 19.47 -20.43 -11.02
C PRO A 172 19.46 -18.96 -11.46
N ALA A 173 20.30 -18.12 -10.86
CA ALA A 173 20.35 -16.68 -11.11
C ALA A 173 20.39 -16.31 -12.61
N ALA A 174 21.15 -17.07 -13.41
CA ALA A 174 21.28 -16.87 -14.85
C ALA A 174 19.98 -17.08 -15.66
N GLN A 175 18.95 -17.71 -15.07
CA GLN A 175 17.66 -17.98 -15.73
C GLN A 175 16.56 -17.01 -15.30
N ARG A 176 16.72 -16.29 -14.18
CA ARG A 176 15.65 -15.51 -13.55
C ARG A 176 15.09 -14.41 -14.47
N ASP A 177 15.96 -13.61 -15.09
CA ASP A 177 15.52 -12.54 -16.00
C ASP A 177 14.79 -13.11 -17.23
N ALA A 178 15.27 -14.22 -17.80
CA ALA A 178 14.59 -14.87 -18.93
C ALA A 178 13.19 -15.40 -18.53
N MET A 179 13.02 -15.92 -17.31
CA MET A 179 11.72 -16.34 -16.79
C MET A 179 10.76 -15.15 -16.65
N LEU A 180 11.23 -14.05 -16.05
CA LEU A 180 10.44 -12.82 -15.90
C LEU A 180 10.01 -12.27 -17.27
N GLN A 181 10.95 -12.19 -18.22
CA GLN A 181 10.67 -11.75 -19.60
C GLN A 181 9.62 -12.62 -20.29
N ALA A 182 9.73 -13.93 -20.18
CA ALA A 182 8.81 -14.87 -20.82
C ALA A 182 7.39 -14.73 -20.25
N GLU A 183 7.27 -14.61 -18.93
CA GLU A 183 5.97 -14.50 -18.27
C GLU A 183 5.31 -13.13 -18.52
N GLU A 184 6.10 -12.05 -18.50
CA GLU A 184 5.62 -10.72 -18.92
C GLU A 184 5.06 -10.76 -20.35
N ALA A 185 5.82 -11.33 -21.29
CA ALA A 185 5.40 -11.46 -22.68
C ALA A 185 4.13 -12.31 -22.82
N ARG A 186 4.02 -13.39 -22.03
CA ARG A 186 2.84 -14.26 -22.01
C ARG A 186 1.58 -13.49 -21.59
N TYR A 187 1.65 -12.71 -20.52
CA TYR A 187 0.52 -11.89 -20.08
C TYR A 187 0.24 -10.73 -21.04
N ALA A 188 1.27 -10.09 -21.60
CA ALA A 188 1.11 -9.03 -22.59
C ALA A 188 0.40 -9.51 -23.87
N ALA A 189 0.55 -10.80 -24.24
CA ALA A 189 -0.15 -11.39 -25.37
C ALA A 189 -1.67 -11.50 -25.15
N LEU A 190 -2.14 -11.46 -23.90
CA LEU A 190 -3.55 -11.49 -23.52
C LEU A 190 -4.13 -10.07 -23.45
N ALA A 191 -3.95 -9.27 -24.50
CA ALA A 191 -4.19 -7.82 -24.49
C ALA A 191 -5.62 -7.37 -24.11
N HIS A 192 -6.62 -8.25 -24.25
CA HIS A 192 -8.01 -7.98 -23.89
C HIS A 192 -8.39 -8.40 -22.46
N ASP A 193 -7.48 -9.06 -21.74
CA ASP A 193 -7.67 -9.42 -20.34
C ASP A 193 -7.07 -8.31 -19.43
N PRO A 194 -7.90 -7.51 -18.75
CA PRO A 194 -7.42 -6.44 -17.89
C PRO A 194 -6.57 -6.96 -16.72
N VAL A 195 -6.84 -8.17 -16.22
CA VAL A 195 -6.07 -8.80 -15.14
C VAL A 195 -4.70 -9.21 -15.67
N ALA A 196 -4.63 -9.80 -16.86
CA ALA A 196 -3.35 -10.14 -17.48
C ALA A 196 -2.47 -8.88 -17.66
N ARG A 197 -3.03 -7.75 -18.08
CA ARG A 197 -2.27 -6.49 -18.18
C ARG A 197 -1.73 -6.01 -16.83
N LEU A 198 -2.51 -6.15 -15.76
CA LEU A 198 -2.04 -5.80 -14.40
C LEU A 198 -0.86 -6.70 -13.98
N MET A 199 -0.93 -7.99 -14.27
CA MET A 199 0.14 -8.95 -13.97
C MET A 199 1.40 -8.68 -14.81
N ALA A 200 1.26 -8.37 -16.10
CA ALA A 200 2.38 -7.97 -16.96
C ALA A 200 3.05 -6.70 -16.44
N ALA A 201 2.26 -5.69 -16.05
CA ALA A 201 2.77 -4.44 -15.49
C ALA A 201 3.50 -4.67 -14.16
N ASP A 202 3.02 -5.60 -13.32
CA ASP A 202 3.72 -5.95 -12.09
C ASP A 202 5.08 -6.58 -12.36
N ILE A 203 5.16 -7.55 -13.28
CA ILE A 203 6.43 -8.20 -13.66
C ILE A 203 7.40 -7.18 -14.25
N ALA A 204 6.92 -6.28 -15.11
CA ALA A 204 7.73 -5.22 -15.68
C ALA A 204 8.34 -4.31 -14.60
N ARG A 205 7.58 -3.99 -13.52
CA ARG A 205 8.13 -3.27 -12.36
C ARG A 205 9.23 -4.05 -11.65
N GLN A 206 9.04 -5.36 -11.41
CA GLN A 206 10.08 -6.19 -10.78
C GLN A 206 11.38 -6.20 -11.59
N ARG A 207 11.25 -6.20 -12.93
CA ARG A 207 12.40 -6.16 -13.85
C ARG A 207 13.07 -4.79 -13.93
N ALA A 208 12.36 -3.70 -13.64
CA ALA A 208 12.92 -2.36 -13.60
C ALA A 208 13.91 -2.17 -12.45
N GLY A 209 13.85 -3.04 -11.43
CA GLY A 209 14.75 -3.05 -10.28
C GLY A 209 14.07 -2.54 -9.01
N PRO A 210 14.86 -2.20 -7.97
CA PRO A 210 14.33 -1.84 -6.67
C PRO A 210 13.50 -0.56 -6.74
N ASN A 211 12.51 -0.47 -5.85
CA ASN A 211 11.72 0.75 -5.69
C ASN A 211 12.61 1.94 -5.29
N ARG A 212 12.16 3.16 -5.61
CA ARG A 212 12.78 4.39 -5.09
C ARG A 212 12.64 4.48 -3.56
N PRO A 213 13.50 5.25 -2.86
CA PRO A 213 13.37 5.46 -1.43
C PRO A 213 11.98 5.98 -1.06
N LEU A 214 11.46 5.52 0.08
CA LEU A 214 10.09 5.83 0.50
C LEU A 214 9.86 7.33 0.67
N HIS A 215 10.83 8.06 1.24
CA HIS A 215 10.70 9.51 1.41
C HIS A 215 10.57 10.24 0.06
N GLU A 216 11.36 9.87 -0.95
CA GLU A 216 11.23 10.45 -2.30
C GLU A 216 9.87 10.11 -2.94
N ALA A 217 9.32 8.93 -2.64
CA ALA A 217 8.01 8.56 -3.11
C ALA A 217 6.90 9.41 -2.47
N MET A 218 6.95 9.58 -1.16
CA MET A 218 6.01 10.39 -0.39
C MET A 218 6.07 11.86 -0.80
N ASP A 219 7.27 12.43 -0.97
CA ASP A 219 7.45 13.82 -1.40
C ASP A 219 6.82 14.06 -2.78
N ALA A 220 7.01 13.13 -3.72
CA ALA A 220 6.42 13.20 -5.04
C ALA A 220 4.89 13.12 -5.00
N GLU A 221 4.33 12.25 -4.16
CA GLU A 221 2.88 12.11 -3.99
C GLU A 221 2.24 13.34 -3.32
N MET A 222 2.87 13.86 -2.27
CA MET A 222 2.44 15.09 -1.61
C MET A 222 2.50 16.29 -2.56
N GLY A 223 3.56 16.39 -3.37
CA GLY A 223 3.66 17.42 -4.41
C GLY A 223 2.52 17.31 -5.43
N ALA A 224 2.26 16.11 -5.95
CA ALA A 224 1.16 15.89 -6.88
C ALA A 224 -0.22 16.20 -6.28
N TYR A 225 -0.43 15.90 -4.98
CA TYR A 225 -1.64 16.27 -4.27
C TYR A 225 -1.79 17.79 -4.12
N ALA A 226 -0.70 18.49 -3.74
CA ALA A 226 -0.71 19.94 -3.65
C ALA A 226 -1.05 20.59 -5.00
N ASP A 227 -0.47 20.09 -6.09
CA ASP A 227 -0.77 20.55 -7.45
C ASP A 227 -2.24 20.28 -7.82
N ALA A 228 -2.77 19.09 -7.48
CA ALA A 228 -4.16 18.75 -7.74
C ALA A 228 -5.13 19.67 -6.97
N MET A 229 -4.83 19.98 -5.71
CA MET A 229 -5.62 20.90 -4.88
C MET A 229 -5.57 22.32 -5.43
N ALA A 230 -4.39 22.82 -5.82
CA ALA A 230 -4.26 24.14 -6.45
C ALA A 230 -5.03 24.24 -7.77
N ASN A 231 -4.98 23.19 -8.60
CA ASN A 231 -5.74 23.12 -9.84
C ASN A 231 -7.26 23.08 -9.59
N ALA A 232 -7.72 22.38 -8.56
CA ALA A 232 -9.13 22.33 -8.18
C ALA A 232 -9.63 23.70 -7.69
N GLU A 233 -8.83 24.39 -6.88
CA GLU A 233 -9.13 25.76 -6.42
C GLU A 233 -9.23 26.74 -7.60
N ALA A 234 -8.24 26.73 -8.50
CA ALA A 234 -8.27 27.56 -9.71
C ALA A 234 -9.48 27.27 -10.61
N ALA A 235 -9.89 26.00 -10.74
CA ALA A 235 -11.08 25.62 -11.50
C ALA A 235 -12.38 26.11 -10.83
N MET A 236 -12.45 26.08 -9.50
CA MET A 236 -13.57 26.64 -8.74
C MET A 236 -13.66 28.16 -8.91
N GLU A 237 -12.54 28.88 -8.78
CA GLU A 237 -12.49 30.34 -9.00
C GLU A 237 -12.91 30.72 -10.44
N ALA A 238 -12.43 29.97 -11.44
CA ALA A 238 -12.82 30.19 -12.83
C ALA A 238 -14.31 29.93 -13.08
N SER A 239 -14.91 28.98 -12.35
CA SER A 239 -16.35 28.68 -12.46
C SER A 239 -17.25 29.76 -11.83
N ASP A 240 -16.76 30.46 -10.81
CA ASP A 240 -17.49 31.57 -10.15
C ASP A 240 -17.46 32.87 -10.98
N GLN A 241 -16.52 32.96 -11.93
CA GLN A 241 -16.44 34.07 -12.90
C GLN A 241 -17.30 33.85 -14.17
N VAL A 242 -18.07 32.76 -14.25
CA VAL A 242 -19.01 32.56 -15.35
C VAL A 242 -20.27 33.39 -15.11
N GLU A 243 -20.30 34.61 -15.66
CA GLU A 243 -21.53 35.41 -15.73
C GLU A 243 -22.60 34.65 -16.54
N VAL A 244 -23.64 34.18 -15.85
CA VAL A 244 -24.89 33.76 -16.49
C VAL A 244 -25.58 35.03 -16.99
N THR A 245 -25.40 35.35 -18.26
CA THR A 245 -26.21 36.37 -18.91
C THR A 245 -27.60 35.80 -19.13
N GLU A 246 -28.60 36.32 -18.40
CA GLU A 246 -30.01 36.02 -18.68
C GLU A 246 -30.35 36.51 -20.10
N GLY A 247 -30.87 35.61 -20.94
CA GLY A 247 -31.40 35.99 -22.25
C GLY A 247 -32.57 36.98 -22.07
N GLU A 248 -32.59 38.04 -22.89
CA GLU A 248 -33.60 39.12 -22.86
C GLU A 248 -35.05 38.66 -23.12
N ASP A 249 -35.29 37.37 -23.32
CA ASP A 249 -36.59 36.78 -23.63
C ASP A 249 -37.27 36.06 -22.44
N GLY A 250 -36.63 36.00 -21.27
CA GLY A 250 -37.24 35.55 -20.01
C GLY A 250 -37.76 34.10 -19.99
N MET A 251 -37.48 33.30 -21.04
CA MET A 251 -37.95 31.91 -21.16
C MET A 251 -36.95 30.93 -21.78
N SER A 252 -35.71 31.33 -22.06
CA SER A 252 -34.72 30.46 -22.70
C SER A 252 -33.42 30.38 -21.90
N LEU A 253 -33.20 29.25 -21.21
CA LEU A 253 -31.87 28.86 -20.73
C LEU A 253 -31.07 28.29 -21.91
N GLN A 254 -30.62 29.16 -22.82
CA GLN A 254 -29.52 28.84 -23.73
C GLN A 254 -28.25 29.50 -23.20
N GLY A 255 -27.57 28.83 -22.27
CA GLY A 255 -26.26 29.27 -21.82
C GLY A 255 -25.25 29.14 -22.95
N THR A 256 -24.94 30.23 -23.65
CA THR A 256 -23.76 30.29 -24.52
C THR A 256 -22.53 30.55 -23.65
N MET A 257 -21.72 29.51 -23.41
CA MET A 257 -20.37 29.68 -22.86
C MET A 257 -19.56 30.59 -23.80
N ARG A 258 -19.28 31.82 -23.38
CA ARG A 258 -18.21 32.63 -23.96
C ARG A 258 -16.97 32.46 -23.10
N LEU A 259 -16.05 31.60 -23.55
CA LEU A 259 -14.69 31.58 -23.03
C LEU A 259 -14.02 32.92 -23.39
N GLY A 260 -13.57 33.68 -22.38
CA GLY A 260 -12.77 34.87 -22.59
C GLY A 260 -11.44 34.55 -23.29
N PRO A 261 -10.80 35.53 -23.94
CA PRO A 261 -9.52 35.30 -24.61
C PRO A 261 -8.45 34.92 -23.57
N VAL A 262 -7.82 33.76 -23.77
CA VAL A 262 -6.64 33.35 -23.03
C VAL A 262 -5.47 34.21 -23.54
N GLU A 263 -5.14 35.29 -22.84
CA GLU A 263 -3.86 35.98 -23.03
C GLU A 263 -2.73 35.10 -22.46
N GLY A 264 -1.80 34.67 -23.32
CA GLY A 264 -0.59 33.97 -22.88
C GLY A 264 -0.18 32.72 -23.66
N ALA A 265 -0.83 32.36 -24.77
CA ALA A 265 -0.36 31.28 -25.62
C ALA A 265 0.83 31.74 -26.51
N ASP A 266 2.04 31.62 -25.97
CA ASP A 266 3.28 31.83 -26.70
C ASP A 266 3.39 30.80 -27.84
N LYS A 267 3.62 31.28 -29.07
CA LYS A 267 3.69 30.43 -30.27
C LYS A 267 5.04 29.70 -30.29
N PRO A 268 5.08 28.37 -30.49
CA PRO A 268 6.34 27.69 -30.70
C PRO A 268 6.93 28.08 -32.06
N GLU A 269 8.13 28.67 -32.04
CA GLU A 269 8.94 28.92 -33.21
C GLU A 269 9.24 27.59 -33.94
N ARG A 270 8.85 27.51 -35.21
CA ARG A 270 9.27 26.43 -36.09
C ARG A 270 10.67 26.75 -36.59
N HIS A 271 11.68 26.07 -36.07
CA HIS A 271 12.98 25.99 -36.73
C HIS A 271 12.89 25.02 -37.92
N ARG A 272 13.38 25.51 -39.07
CA ARG A 272 13.68 24.74 -40.28
C ARG A 272 15.02 24.05 -40.14
#